data_AF-A0A199V601-F1
#
_entry.id   AF-A0A199V601-F1
#
_cell.length_a   1.000
_cell.length_b   1.000
_cell.length_c   1.000
_cell.angle_alpha   90.00
_cell.angle_beta   90.00
_cell.angle_gamma   90.00
#
_symmetry.space_group_name_H-M   'P 1'
#
loop_
_entity.id
_entity.type
_entity.pdbx_description
1 polymer ?
#
loop_
_entity_poly.entity_id
_entity_poly.type
_entity_poly.pdbx_seq_one_letter_code
_entity_poly.pdbx_strand_id
1 'polypeptide(L)'
;MEELWKKVYRGDSGVPHSDPQRLVVTWSGCFAFAAVAWFNTQTSSLATRARSVNLQDKSMMFEHQQWKKLLEKKKILENKKLYKSLSEKRV
;
A
#
# COMPACT_ATOMS: atom_id res chain seq x y z
N MET A 1 -20.44 46.03 30.54
CA MET A 1 -19.76 45.49 29.34
C MET A 1 -19.13 44.12 29.60
N GLU A 2 -18.48 43.87 30.73
CA GLU A 2 -17.85 42.57 31.04
C GLU A 2 -18.84 41.39 31.11
N GLU A 3 -20.05 41.58 31.62
CA GLU A 3 -21.04 40.49 31.72
C GLU A 3 -21.58 40.01 30.36
N LEU A 4 -21.68 40.91 29.37
CA LEU A 4 -22.09 40.57 28.01
C LEU A 4 -21.04 39.64 27.36
N TRP A 5 -19.77 39.99 27.48
CA TRP A 5 -18.66 39.18 26.98
C TRP A 5 -18.58 37.82 27.70
N LYS A 6 -18.74 37.80 29.03
CA LYS A 6 -18.75 36.56 29.81
C LYS A 6 -19.85 35.58 29.39
N LYS A 7 -21.00 36.08 28.91
CA LYS A 7 -22.14 35.26 28.46
C LYS A 7 -21.96 34.74 27.04
N VAL A 8 -21.37 35.55 26.15
CA VAL A 8 -21.03 35.14 24.78
C VAL A 8 -19.95 34.06 24.75
N TYR A 9 -18.97 34.13 25.66
CA TYR A 9 -17.87 33.15 25.70
C TYR A 9 -18.18 31.87 26.48
N ARG A 10 -19.31 31.79 27.19
CA ARG A 10 -19.67 30.64 28.05
C ARG A 10 -19.95 29.31 27.32
N GLY A 11 -19.90 29.30 25.98
CA GLY A 11 -20.11 28.10 25.17
C GLY A 11 -19.01 27.81 24.15
N ASP A 12 -18.02 28.69 24.01
CA ASP A 12 -16.92 28.49 23.04
C ASP A 12 -15.89 27.51 23.63
N SER A 13 -15.74 26.37 22.95
CA SER A 13 -14.83 25.30 23.36
C SER A 13 -13.36 25.68 23.14
N GLY A 14 -13.07 26.75 22.40
CA GLY A 14 -11.73 27.27 22.17
C GLY A 14 -11.23 28.26 23.23
N VAL A 15 -12.07 28.70 24.16
CA VAL A 15 -11.71 29.73 25.14
C VAL A 15 -11.32 29.10 26.48
N PRO A 16 -10.05 29.25 26.94
CA PRO A 16 -9.55 28.53 28.11
C PRO A 16 -10.21 28.91 29.45
N HIS A 17 -11.04 29.96 29.47
CA HIS A 17 -11.68 30.48 30.68
C HIS A 17 -13.12 29.94 30.87
N SER A 18 -13.63 29.14 29.94
CA SER A 18 -15.04 28.76 29.90
C SER A 18 -15.38 27.50 30.67
N ASP A 19 -14.48 26.52 30.76
CA ASP A 19 -14.54 25.37 31.67
C ASP A 19 -13.28 24.49 31.43
N PRO A 20 -12.38 24.29 32.43
CA PRO A 20 -11.20 23.44 32.25
C PRO A 20 -11.56 21.99 31.87
N GLN A 21 -12.73 21.50 32.28
CA GLN A 21 -13.17 20.14 31.96
C GLN A 21 -13.47 19.97 30.46
N ARG A 22 -14.04 21.00 29.82
CA ARG A 22 -14.34 20.99 28.37
C ARG A 22 -13.08 21.05 27.50
N LEU A 23 -12.06 21.77 27.95
CA LEU A 23 -10.76 21.80 27.26
C LEU A 23 -10.11 20.42 27.28
N VAL A 24 -10.09 19.75 28.45
CA VAL A 24 -9.51 18.42 28.59
C VAL A 24 -10.26 17.40 27.73
N VAL A 25 -11.60 17.43 27.72
CA VAL A 25 -12.41 16.55 26.87
C VAL A 25 -12.11 16.80 25.39
N THR A 26 -12.09 18.06 24.94
CA THR A 26 -11.81 18.41 23.54
C THR A 26 -10.41 17.96 23.11
N TRP A 27 -9.39 18.23 23.92
CA TRP A 27 -8.02 17.84 23.62
C TRP A 27 -7.85 16.32 23.62
N SER A 28 -8.46 15.61 24.58
CA SER A 28 -8.42 14.14 24.64
C SER A 28 -9.08 13.50 23.42
N GLY A 29 -10.19 14.08 22.94
CA GLY A 29 -10.87 13.64 21.71
C GLY A 29 -10.00 13.86 20.47
N CYS A 30 -9.38 15.04 20.33
CA CYS A 30 -8.45 15.31 19.24
C CYS A 30 -7.24 14.37 19.26
N PHE A 31 -6.67 14.11 20.45
CA PHE A 31 -5.52 13.24 20.61
C PHE A 31 -5.86 11.78 20.29
N ALA A 32 -7.00 11.29 20.77
CA ALA A 32 -7.50 9.95 20.44
C ALA A 32 -7.74 9.79 18.94
N PHE A 33 -8.37 10.79 18.29
CA PHE A 33 -8.60 10.76 16.84
C PHE A 33 -7.30 10.79 16.05
N ALA A 34 -6.33 11.62 16.44
CA ALA A 34 -5.01 11.67 15.82
C ALA A 34 -4.25 10.35 15.95
N ALA A 35 -4.29 9.71 17.13
CA ALA A 35 -3.67 8.41 17.35
C ALA A 35 -4.28 7.34 16.43
N VAL A 36 -5.61 7.25 16.36
CA VAL A 36 -6.31 6.30 15.49
C VAL A 36 -6.00 6.56 14.02
N ALA A 37 -5.99 7.83 13.60
CA ALA A 37 -5.62 8.21 12.23
C ALA A 37 -4.18 7.81 11.90
N TRP A 38 -3.23 7.99 12.83
CA TRP A 38 -1.84 7.58 12.65
C TRP A 38 -1.70 6.06 12.54
N PHE A 39 -2.39 5.29 13.38
CA PHE A 39 -2.35 3.82 13.26
C PHE A 39 -2.99 3.32 11.96
N ASN A 40 -4.09 3.94 11.51
CA ASN A 40 -4.76 3.57 10.26
C ASN A 40 -3.91 3.89 9.02
N THR A 41 -3.26 5.05 8.98
CA THR A 41 -2.37 5.39 7.85
C THR A 41 -1.15 4.48 7.79
N GLN A 42 -0.58 4.10 8.94
CA GLN A 42 0.55 3.18 8.99
C GLN A 42 0.16 1.75 8.61
N THR A 43 -0.99 1.24 9.05
CA THR A 43 -1.45 -0.09 8.65
C THR A 43 -1.81 -0.14 7.17
N SER A 44 -2.44 0.90 6.62
CA SER A 44 -2.76 1.01 5.20
C SER A 44 -1.50 1.10 4.31
N SER A 45 -0.50 1.88 4.74
CA SER A 45 0.76 2.02 4.00
C SER A 45 1.57 0.72 4.01
N LEU A 46 1.64 0.03 5.15
CA LEU A 46 2.28 -1.29 5.28
C LEU A 46 1.53 -2.36 4.47
N ALA A 47 0.21 -2.40 4.54
CA ALA A 47 -0.61 -3.36 3.79
C ALA A 47 -0.46 -3.16 2.27
N THR A 48 -0.41 -1.90 1.81
CA THR A 48 -0.20 -1.56 0.40
C THR A 48 1.19 -1.99 -0.06
N ARG A 49 2.24 -1.72 0.73
CA ARG A 49 3.62 -2.17 0.45
C ARG A 49 3.75 -3.68 0.45
N ALA A 50 3.18 -4.37 1.44
CA ALA A 50 3.22 -5.82 1.52
C ALA A 50 2.50 -6.48 0.34
N ARG A 51 1.37 -5.90 -0.09
CA ARG A 51 0.65 -6.35 -1.28
C ARG A 51 1.44 -6.09 -2.56
N SER A 52 2.10 -4.94 -2.69
CA SER A 52 2.86 -4.61 -3.91
C SER A 52 4.07 -5.52 -4.08
N VAL A 53 4.83 -5.80 -3.01
CA VAL A 53 5.98 -6.73 -3.05
C VAL A 53 5.52 -8.13 -3.43
N ASN A 54 4.47 -8.64 -2.78
CA ASN A 54 3.92 -9.97 -3.10
C ASN A 54 3.41 -10.10 -4.55
N LEU A 55 2.86 -9.03 -5.13
CA LEU A 55 2.41 -9.02 -6.52
C LEU A 55 3.59 -8.98 -7.50
N GLN A 56 4.61 -8.18 -7.20
CA GLN A 56 5.83 -8.07 -8.01
C GLN A 56 6.61 -9.39 -8.07
N ASP A 57 6.76 -10.07 -6.94
CA ASP A 57 7.46 -11.36 -6.90
C ASP A 57 6.69 -12.42 -7.70
N LYS A 58 5.36 -12.43 -7.58
CA LYS A 58 4.48 -13.32 -8.36
C LYS A 58 4.58 -13.04 -9.86
N SER A 59 4.57 -11.78 -10.30
CA SER A 59 4.69 -11.46 -11.72
C SER A 59 6.04 -11.89 -12.29
N MET A 60 7.13 -11.66 -11.55
CA MET A 60 8.47 -12.10 -11.96
C MET A 60 8.55 -13.62 -12.12
N MET A 61 7.93 -14.38 -11.21
CA MET A 61 7.85 -15.83 -11.34
C MET A 61 7.09 -16.28 -12.59
N PHE A 62 5.98 -15.64 -12.93
CA PHE A 62 5.20 -15.98 -14.13
C PHE A 62 5.99 -15.70 -15.41
N GLU A 63 6.63 -14.55 -15.50
CA GLU A 63 7.50 -14.19 -16.64
C GLU A 63 8.63 -15.23 -16.79
N HIS A 64 9.28 -15.57 -15.69
CA HIS A 64 10.35 -16.57 -15.70
C HIS A 64 9.87 -17.94 -16.20
N GLN A 65 8.66 -18.37 -15.81
CA GLN A 65 8.07 -19.61 -16.32
C GLN A 65 7.77 -19.53 -17.83
N GLN A 66 7.30 -18.38 -18.32
CA GLN A 66 7.08 -18.18 -19.75
C GLN A 66 8.40 -18.25 -20.54
N TRP A 67 9.46 -17.62 -20.04
CA TRP A 67 10.80 -17.68 -20.64
C TRP A 67 11.35 -19.11 -20.70
N LYS A 68 11.17 -19.90 -19.64
CA LYS A 68 11.54 -21.33 -19.65
C LYS A 68 10.84 -22.10 -20.77
N LYS A 69 9.52 -21.93 -20.91
CA LYS A 69 8.75 -22.58 -21.98
C LYS A 69 9.21 -22.15 -23.38
N LEU A 70 9.57 -20.88 -23.56
CA LEU A 70 10.08 -20.37 -24.84
C LEU A 70 11.46 -20.95 -25.17
N LEU A 71 12.36 -21.05 -24.19
CA LEU A 71 13.68 -21.66 -24.36
C LEU A 71 13.58 -23.14 -24.73
N GLU A 72 12.68 -23.89 -24.09
CA GLU A 72 12.42 -25.29 -24.44
C GLU A 72 11.93 -25.43 -25.88
N LYS A 73 10.97 -24.60 -26.30
CA LYS A 73 10.47 -24.58 -27.68
C LYS A 73 11.58 -24.26 -28.68
N LYS A 74 12.47 -23.31 -28.37
CA LYS A 74 13.62 -22.96 -29.21
C LYS A 74 14.58 -24.15 -29.36
N LYS A 75 14.92 -24.82 -28.25
CA LYS A 75 15.78 -26.01 -28.27
C LYS A 75 15.20 -27.15 -29.11
N ILE A 76 13.89 -27.38 -29.01
CA ILE A 76 13.19 -28.38 -29.85
C ILE A 76 13.29 -28.01 -31.33
N LEU A 77 13.08 -26.74 -31.67
CA LEU A 77 13.17 -26.26 -33.04
C LEU A 77 14.59 -26.41 -33.61
N GLU A 78 15.62 -26.08 -32.83
CA GLU A 78 17.02 -26.24 -33.20
C GLU A 78 17.35 -27.72 -33.45
N ASN A 79 16.94 -28.62 -32.55
CA ASN A 79 17.11 -30.07 -32.74
C ASN A 79 16.41 -30.57 -34.02
N LYS A 80 15.17 -30.12 -34.30
CA LYS A 80 14.47 -30.48 -35.54
C LYS A 80 15.21 -30.03 -36.80
N LYS A 81 15.79 -28.83 -36.78
CA LYS A 81 16.63 -28.32 -37.89
C LYS A 81 17.88 -29.18 -38.09
N LEU A 82 18.53 -29.60 -37.01
CA LEU A 82 19.69 -30.49 -37.05
C LEU A 82 19.35 -31.87 -37.62
N TYR A 83 18.23 -32.47 -37.19
CA TYR A 83 17.81 -33.75 -37.75
C TYR A 83 17.51 -33.67 -39.25
N LYS A 84 16.88 -32.59 -39.70
CA LYS A 84 16.59 -32.38 -41.13
C LYS A 84 17.87 -32.24 -41.97
N SER A 85 18.86 -31.49 -41.50
CA SER A 85 20.13 -31.35 -42.23
C SER A 85 20.94 -32.65 -42.25
N LEU A 86 20.86 -33.47 -41.19
CA LEU A 86 21.46 -34.80 -41.15
C LEU A 86 20.78 -35.81 -42.07
N SER A 87 19.46 -35.70 -42.29
CA SER A 87 18.77 -36.55 -43.27
C SER A 87 19.10 -36.15 -44.71
N GLU A 88 19.17 -34.86 -45.02
CA GLU A 88 19.53 -34.36 -46.37
C GLU A 88 20.96 -34.74 -46.75
N LYS A 89 21.91 -34.80 -45.80
CA LYS A 89 23.29 -35.23 -46.07
C LYS A 89 23.46 -36.75 -46.23
N ARG A 90 22.45 -37.55 -45.86
CA ARG A 90 22.50 -39.03 -45.91
C ARG A 90 21.90 -39.60 -47.20
N VAL A 91 21.27 -38.77 -48.02
CA VAL A 91 20.75 -39.09 -49.36
C VAL A 91 21.76 -38.59 -50.38
#